data_AF-A0A358N389-F1
#
_entry.id   AF-A0A358N389-F1
#
_cell.length_a   1.000
_cell.length_b   1.000
_cell.length_c   1.000
_cell.angle_alpha   90.00
_cell.angle_beta   90.00
_cell.angle_gamma   90.00
#
_symmetry.space_group_name_H-M   'P 1'
#
loop_
_entity.id
_entity.type
_entity.pdbx_description
1 polymer ?
#
loop_
_entity_poly.entity_id
_entity_poly.type
_entity_poly.pdbx_seq_one_letter_code
_entity_poly.pdbx_strand_id
1 'polypeptide(L)'
;MWLSKATKRQAWQFERQMQALVVCKASGVVLDADTAKWIGGLSDDLHHRLAEKGLVSAREPRERGISWPEAVAQFNREFSGKDTTMRQQAVCQRDFTAYLELNNLSNVMLHEVTRGDAKAFESYLKNRRIPALAVATIRKKCQRVKQVFSWAQRYQYLENNPFDEVRTASVPNKAGYVEVPSETIHDILGKVECADTRMVLDLCRFGGFRYNETAVNTWEDCVDLVGGTLKIKSNKTPPVRDSPLFADLRPYLEAVPESQRSG
;
A
#
# COMPACT_ATOMS: atom_id res chain seq x y z
N MET A 1 -5.83 32.37 12.12
CA MET A 1 -4.93 33.38 11.51
C MET A 1 -4.98 33.19 10.00
N TRP A 2 -5.55 34.13 9.23
CA TRP A 2 -5.91 33.92 7.81
C TRP A 2 -4.73 34.13 6.83
N LEU A 3 -3.68 34.83 7.26
CA LEU A 3 -2.54 35.21 6.41
C LEU A 3 -1.21 35.03 7.16
N SER A 4 -0.78 33.78 7.39
CA SER A 4 0.41 33.50 8.22
C SER A 4 1.76 33.80 7.54
N LYS A 5 1.79 34.11 6.23
CA LYS A 5 3.02 34.38 5.44
C LYS A 5 2.88 35.56 4.46
N ALA A 6 1.92 36.46 4.65
CA ALA A 6 1.69 37.57 3.72
C ALA A 6 2.61 38.77 4.01
N THR A 7 3.10 39.44 2.95
CA THR A 7 3.76 40.74 3.07
C THR A 7 2.77 41.81 3.53
N LYS A 8 3.25 42.91 4.14
CA LYS A 8 2.40 44.04 4.60
C LYS A 8 1.47 44.55 3.48
N ARG A 9 1.98 44.63 2.25
CA ARG A 9 1.22 45.05 1.07
C ARG A 9 0.10 44.05 0.71
N GLN A 10 0.37 42.75 0.76
CA GLN A 10 -0.62 41.70 0.50
C GLN A 10 -1.71 41.66 1.58
N ALA A 11 -1.33 41.87 2.85
CA ALA A 11 -2.29 41.94 3.96
C ALA A 11 -3.25 43.13 3.81
N TRP A 12 -2.75 44.32 3.46
CA TRP A 12 -3.57 45.50 3.20
C TRP A 12 -4.54 45.29 2.04
N GLN A 13 -4.07 44.65 0.96
CA GLN A 13 -4.92 44.37 -0.19
C GLN A 13 -6.02 43.34 0.14
N PHE A 14 -5.71 42.32 0.93
CA PHE A 14 -6.67 41.34 1.41
C PHE A 14 -7.72 41.98 2.33
N GLU A 15 -7.29 42.83 3.26
CA GLU A 15 -8.18 43.57 4.16
C GLU A 15 -9.17 44.43 3.37
N ARG A 16 -8.68 45.17 2.37
CA ARG A 16 -9.53 46.02 1.52
C ARG A 16 -10.62 45.21 0.81
N GLN A 17 -10.27 44.04 0.27
CA GLN A 17 -11.23 43.16 -0.41
C GLN A 17 -12.23 42.52 0.57
N MET A 18 -11.79 42.15 1.78
CA MET A 18 -12.66 41.65 2.84
C MET A 18 -13.66 42.71 3.31
N GLN A 19 -13.23 43.96 3.48
CA GLN A 19 -14.12 45.06 3.84
C GLN A 19 -15.18 45.29 2.76
N ALA A 20 -14.79 45.31 1.49
CA ALA A 20 -15.73 45.44 0.37
C ALA A 20 -16.77 44.30 0.37
N LEU A 21 -16.32 43.05 0.53
CA LEU A 21 -17.20 41.88 0.60
C LEU A 21 -18.20 41.95 1.77
N VAL A 22 -17.76 42.35 2.96
CA VAL A 22 -18.63 42.49 4.14
C VAL A 22 -19.68 43.59 3.92
N VAL A 23 -19.28 44.73 3.36
CA VAL A 23 -20.20 45.84 3.04
C VAL A 23 -21.23 45.43 2.01
N CYS A 24 -20.81 44.77 0.92
CA CYS A 24 -21.75 44.27 -0.10
C CYS A 24 -22.75 43.28 0.49
N LYS A 25 -22.29 42.36 1.36
CA LYS A 25 -23.16 41.38 2.01
C LYS A 25 -24.17 42.02 2.97
N ALA A 26 -23.73 43.00 3.77
CA ALA A 26 -24.60 43.69 4.73
C ALA A 26 -25.63 44.59 4.03
N SER A 27 -25.24 45.25 2.94
CA SER A 27 -26.09 46.20 2.21
C SER A 27 -26.93 45.57 1.10
N GLY A 28 -26.75 44.27 0.81
CA GLY A 28 -27.44 43.58 -0.30
C GLY A 28 -27.03 44.08 -1.69
N VAL A 29 -25.88 44.73 -1.81
CA VAL A 29 -25.37 45.33 -3.05
C VAL A 29 -24.58 44.28 -3.84
N VAL A 30 -24.67 44.36 -5.18
CA VAL A 30 -23.93 43.49 -6.10
C VAL A 30 -22.42 43.69 -5.93
N LEU A 31 -21.66 42.59 -5.95
CA LEU A 31 -20.20 42.63 -5.90
C LEU A 31 -19.63 43.33 -7.14
N ASP A 32 -18.62 44.19 -6.94
CA ASP A 32 -17.87 44.75 -8.05
C ASP A 32 -16.99 43.67 -8.73
N ALA A 33 -16.58 43.95 -9.97
CA ALA A 33 -15.83 43.00 -10.80
C ALA A 33 -14.47 42.60 -10.19
N ASP A 34 -13.80 43.51 -9.49
CA ASP A 34 -12.49 43.23 -8.88
C ASP A 34 -12.64 42.33 -7.65
N THR A 35 -13.63 42.59 -6.80
CA THR A 35 -13.95 41.73 -5.65
C THR A 35 -14.42 40.35 -6.11
N ALA A 36 -15.28 40.26 -7.13
CA ALA A 36 -15.72 38.99 -7.69
C ALA A 36 -14.56 38.17 -8.27
N LYS A 37 -13.65 38.81 -9.01
CA LYS A 37 -12.44 38.17 -9.54
C LYS A 37 -11.49 37.72 -8.44
N TRP A 38 -11.34 38.52 -7.39
CA TRP A 38 -10.53 38.16 -6.22
C TRP A 38 -11.09 36.93 -5.51
N ILE A 39 -12.40 36.86 -5.26
CA ILE A 39 -13.08 35.68 -4.68
C ILE A 39 -12.86 34.44 -5.55
N GLY A 40 -12.99 34.58 -6.88
CA GLY A 40 -12.74 33.50 -7.84
C GLY A 40 -11.29 32.97 -7.81
N GLY A 41 -10.34 33.81 -7.42
CA GLY A 41 -8.92 33.47 -7.29
C GLY A 41 -8.51 32.89 -5.94
N LEU A 42 -9.39 32.84 -4.94
CA LEU A 42 -9.07 32.29 -3.61
C LEU A 42 -8.84 30.77 -3.67
N SER A 43 -7.97 30.27 -2.78
CA SER A 43 -7.84 28.83 -2.53
C SER A 43 -9.13 28.25 -1.94
N ASP A 44 -9.32 26.93 -2.10
CA ASP A 44 -10.55 26.28 -1.62
C ASP A 44 -10.71 26.37 -0.09
N ASP A 45 -9.63 26.26 0.70
CA ASP A 45 -9.67 26.46 2.17
C ASP A 45 -10.11 27.88 2.55
N LEU A 46 -9.57 28.92 1.90
CA LEU A 46 -9.97 30.30 2.19
C LEU A 46 -11.41 30.57 1.76
N HIS A 47 -11.80 30.07 0.58
CA HIS A 47 -13.16 30.22 0.08
C HIS A 47 -14.17 29.47 0.96
N HIS A 48 -13.83 28.27 1.43
CA HIS A 48 -14.66 27.48 2.34
C HIS A 48 -14.89 28.23 3.65
N ARG A 49 -13.86 28.81 4.26
CA ARG A 49 -14.01 29.64 5.46
C ARG A 49 -14.88 30.88 5.24
N LEU A 50 -14.86 31.49 4.05
CA LEU A 50 -15.77 32.59 3.72
C LEU A 50 -17.22 32.10 3.58
N ALA A 51 -17.42 30.92 2.98
CA ALA A 51 -18.74 30.31 2.84
C ALA A 51 -19.33 29.90 4.19
N GLU A 52 -18.53 29.33 5.11
CA GLU A 52 -18.94 29.03 6.49
C GLU A 52 -19.41 30.27 7.26
N LYS A 53 -18.84 31.44 6.95
CA LYS A 53 -19.25 32.73 7.52
C LYS A 53 -20.41 33.39 6.76
N GLY A 54 -20.98 32.73 5.76
CA GLY A 54 -22.09 33.22 4.96
C GLY A 54 -21.76 34.39 4.04
N LEU A 55 -20.46 34.71 3.87
CA LEU A 55 -20.01 35.85 3.06
C LEU A 55 -20.11 35.57 1.56
N VAL A 56 -19.96 34.32 1.16
CA VAL A 56 -20.11 33.84 -0.22
C VAL A 56 -20.92 32.54 -0.24
N SER A 57 -21.49 32.19 -1.39
CA SER A 57 -22.06 30.85 -1.59
C SER A 57 -20.94 29.80 -1.61
N ALA A 58 -21.21 28.58 -1.16
CA ALA A 58 -20.25 27.48 -1.33
C ALA A 58 -19.97 27.26 -2.83
N ARG A 59 -18.70 27.01 -3.18
CA ARG A 59 -18.36 26.57 -4.54
C ARG A 59 -19.02 25.22 -4.79
N GLU A 60 -19.55 25.03 -5.99
CA GLU A 60 -19.80 23.67 -6.45
C GLU A 60 -18.46 22.92 -6.50
N PRO A 61 -18.39 21.67 -6.02
CA PRO A 61 -17.18 20.86 -6.13
C PRO A 61 -16.68 20.91 -7.57
N ARG A 62 -15.40 21.25 -7.78
CA ARG A 62 -14.77 21.05 -9.08
C ARG A 62 -14.73 19.54 -9.32
N GLU A 63 -15.71 19.02 -10.05
CA GLU A 63 -15.77 17.63 -10.47
C GLU A 63 -14.61 17.31 -11.42
N ARG A 64 -13.44 17.02 -10.85
CA ARG A 64 -12.68 15.89 -11.36
C ARG A 64 -13.18 14.69 -10.56
N GLY A 65 -14.38 14.23 -10.89
CA GLY A 65 -14.86 12.93 -10.45
C GLY A 65 -14.11 11.85 -11.22
N ILE A 66 -13.87 10.71 -10.57
CA ILE A 66 -13.43 9.49 -11.23
C ILE A 66 -14.20 8.34 -10.62
N SER A 67 -14.73 7.46 -11.47
CA SER A 67 -15.41 6.26 -11.01
C SER A 67 -14.41 5.24 -10.49
N TRP A 68 -14.86 4.30 -9.66
CA TRP A 68 -14.02 3.19 -9.21
C TRP A 68 -13.37 2.40 -10.37
N PRO A 69 -14.09 1.98 -11.43
CA PRO A 69 -13.48 1.26 -12.54
C PRO A 69 -12.38 2.07 -13.26
N GLU A 70 -12.62 3.36 -13.51
CA GLU A 70 -11.65 4.25 -14.15
C GLU A 70 -10.41 4.46 -13.28
N ALA A 71 -10.60 4.66 -11.97
CA ALA A 71 -9.50 4.82 -11.03
C ALA A 71 -8.63 3.57 -10.94
N VAL A 72 -9.24 2.38 -10.91
CA VAL A 72 -8.49 1.11 -10.95
C VAL A 72 -7.68 0.99 -12.23
N ALA A 73 -8.27 1.34 -13.38
CA ALA A 73 -7.57 1.27 -14.67
C ALA A 73 -6.38 2.24 -14.72
N GLN A 74 -6.56 3.48 -14.27
CA GLN A 74 -5.48 4.48 -14.22
C GLN A 74 -4.39 4.09 -13.21
N PHE A 75 -4.78 3.73 -11.98
CA PHE A 75 -3.85 3.27 -10.96
C PHE A 75 -3.00 2.10 -11.45
N ASN A 76 -3.59 1.10 -12.10
CA ASN A 76 -2.86 -0.08 -12.58
C ASN A 76 -1.89 0.24 -13.72
N ARG A 77 -2.16 1.25 -14.56
CA ARG A 77 -1.21 1.71 -15.59
C ARG A 77 0.01 2.38 -14.99
N GLU A 78 -0.17 3.10 -13.88
CA GLU A 78 0.92 3.84 -13.21
C GLU A 78 1.68 3.00 -12.18
N PHE A 79 1.10 1.88 -11.74
CA PHE A 79 1.66 1.07 -10.66
C PHE A 79 2.96 0.37 -11.07
N SER A 80 4.08 0.78 -10.47
CA SER A 80 5.43 0.24 -10.73
C SER A 80 5.86 -0.81 -9.69
N GLY A 81 5.18 -1.96 -9.66
CA GLY A 81 5.54 -3.08 -8.77
C GLY A 81 5.85 -4.37 -9.51
N LYS A 82 6.45 -5.35 -8.82
CA LYS A 82 6.69 -6.69 -9.37
C LYS A 82 5.38 -7.34 -9.82
N ASP A 83 5.41 -8.17 -10.87
CA ASP A 83 4.24 -8.88 -11.42
C ASP A 83 3.39 -9.59 -10.35
N THR A 84 4.05 -10.27 -9.41
CA THR A 84 3.36 -10.96 -8.30
C THR A 84 2.58 -9.99 -7.42
N THR A 85 3.10 -8.78 -7.24
CA THR A 85 2.42 -7.71 -6.49
C THR A 85 1.25 -7.15 -7.29
N MET A 86 1.39 -6.95 -8.59
CA MET A 86 0.30 -6.52 -9.48
C MET A 86 -0.85 -7.53 -9.51
N ARG A 87 -0.55 -8.83 -9.61
CA ARG A 87 -1.57 -9.89 -9.54
C ARG A 87 -2.31 -9.87 -8.20
N GLN A 88 -1.59 -9.72 -7.09
CA GLN A 88 -2.21 -9.61 -5.76
C GLN A 88 -3.08 -8.35 -5.63
N GLN A 89 -2.62 -7.22 -6.19
CA GLN A 89 -3.37 -5.97 -6.23
C GLN A 89 -4.68 -6.14 -7.00
N ALA A 90 -4.64 -6.76 -8.19
CA ALA A 90 -5.81 -7.04 -9.01
C ALA A 90 -6.82 -7.93 -8.29
N VAL A 91 -6.39 -8.97 -7.58
CA VAL A 91 -7.28 -9.82 -6.78
C VAL A 91 -7.99 -9.00 -5.69
N CYS A 92 -7.30 -8.08 -5.03
CA CYS A 92 -7.91 -7.25 -3.99
C CYS A 92 -8.87 -6.20 -4.56
N GLN A 93 -8.57 -5.64 -5.74
CA GLN A 93 -9.45 -4.72 -6.46
C GLN A 93 -10.74 -5.44 -6.87
N ARG A 94 -10.66 -6.65 -7.43
CA ARG A 94 -11.83 -7.48 -7.77
C ARG A 94 -12.73 -7.75 -6.56
N ASP A 95 -12.13 -8.00 -5.39
CA ASP A 95 -12.90 -8.21 -4.17
C ASP A 95 -13.73 -6.99 -3.78
N PHE A 96 -13.19 -5.78 -3.96
CA PHE A 96 -13.91 -4.55 -3.70
C PHE A 96 -14.94 -4.25 -4.79
N THR A 97 -14.63 -4.50 -6.06
CA THR A 97 -15.60 -4.42 -7.16
C THR A 97 -16.81 -5.32 -6.89
N ALA A 98 -16.59 -6.58 -6.49
CA ALA A 98 -17.67 -7.50 -6.15
C ALA A 98 -18.52 -7.00 -4.95
N TYR A 99 -17.88 -6.38 -3.95
CA TYR A 99 -18.62 -5.73 -2.87
C TYR A 99 -19.49 -4.57 -3.40
N LEU A 100 -18.95 -3.71 -4.25
CA LEU A 100 -19.69 -2.59 -4.83
C LEU A 100 -20.87 -3.09 -5.66
N GLU A 101 -20.67 -4.10 -6.51
CA GLU A 101 -21.71 -4.72 -7.33
C GLU A 101 -22.87 -5.26 -6.48
N LEU A 102 -22.57 -5.98 -5.40
CA LEU A 102 -23.58 -6.50 -4.47
C LEU A 102 -24.41 -5.41 -3.78
N ASN A 103 -23.88 -4.20 -3.70
CA ASN A 103 -24.55 -3.04 -3.10
C ASN A 103 -25.11 -2.08 -4.16
N ASN A 104 -25.14 -2.47 -5.43
CA ASN A 104 -25.58 -1.63 -6.57
C ASN A 104 -24.74 -0.34 -6.75
N LEU A 105 -23.44 -0.41 -6.49
CA LEU A 105 -22.48 0.70 -6.54
C LEU A 105 -21.38 0.50 -7.60
N SER A 106 -21.63 -0.29 -8.65
CA SER A 106 -20.59 -0.72 -9.61
C SER A 106 -19.86 0.42 -10.32
N ASN A 107 -20.50 1.58 -10.48
CA ASN A 107 -19.93 2.77 -11.13
C ASN A 107 -19.84 3.99 -10.19
N VAL A 108 -19.77 3.74 -8.88
CA VAL A 108 -19.69 4.79 -7.86
C VAL A 108 -18.49 5.71 -8.11
N MET A 109 -18.69 7.02 -7.91
CA MET A 109 -17.59 7.98 -7.92
C MET A 109 -16.78 7.83 -6.64
N LEU A 110 -15.45 7.96 -6.73
CA LEU A 110 -14.61 7.74 -5.55
C LEU A 110 -14.91 8.67 -4.37
N HIS A 111 -15.40 9.88 -4.63
CA HIS A 111 -15.78 10.83 -3.58
C HIS A 111 -17.10 10.48 -2.88
N GLU A 112 -17.92 9.60 -3.46
CA GLU A 112 -19.17 9.10 -2.85
C GLU A 112 -18.92 7.93 -1.90
N VAL A 113 -17.77 7.26 -2.01
CA VAL A 113 -17.43 6.14 -1.13
C VAL A 113 -17.09 6.66 0.27
N THR A 114 -17.90 6.26 1.25
CA THR A 114 -17.78 6.75 2.62
C THR A 114 -16.86 5.87 3.48
N ARG A 115 -16.49 6.38 4.67
CA ARG A 115 -15.84 5.56 5.70
C ARG A 115 -16.70 4.38 6.15
N GLY A 116 -18.03 4.55 6.11
CA GLY A 116 -19.00 3.49 6.37
C GLY A 116 -18.86 2.35 5.37
N ASP A 117 -18.75 2.67 4.08
CA ASP A 117 -18.54 1.67 3.01
C ASP A 117 -17.21 0.93 3.16
N ALA A 118 -16.15 1.65 3.51
CA ALA A 118 -14.85 1.01 3.77
C ALA A 118 -14.92 0.02 4.95
N LYS A 119 -15.69 0.35 6.00
CA LYS A 119 -15.90 -0.53 7.15
C LYS A 119 -16.84 -1.70 6.84
N ALA A 120 -17.87 -1.46 6.04
CA ALA A 120 -18.78 -2.48 5.54
C ALA A 120 -18.03 -3.48 4.64
N PHE A 121 -17.10 -3.02 3.81
CA PHE A 121 -16.23 -3.89 3.03
C PHE A 121 -15.34 -4.79 3.90
N GLU A 122 -14.75 -4.26 4.98
CA GLU A 122 -14.01 -5.09 5.96
C GLU A 122 -14.90 -6.22 6.52
N SER A 123 -16.16 -5.90 6.82
CA SER A 123 -17.14 -6.86 7.35
C SER A 123 -17.60 -7.87 6.30
N TYR A 124 -17.79 -7.43 5.05
CA TYR A 124 -18.03 -8.30 3.90
C TYR A 124 -16.92 -9.34 3.75
N LEU A 125 -15.64 -8.92 3.81
CA LEU A 125 -14.51 -9.84 3.70
C LEU A 125 -14.46 -10.89 4.83
N LYS A 126 -14.93 -10.54 6.04
CA LYS A 126 -15.03 -11.47 7.18
C LYS A 126 -16.09 -12.55 6.95
N ASN A 127 -17.23 -12.16 6.36
CA ASN A 127 -18.43 -13.01 6.34
C ASN A 127 -18.66 -13.72 5.00
N ARG A 128 -17.97 -13.33 3.92
CA ARG A 128 -18.27 -13.82 2.56
C ARG A 128 -17.90 -15.29 2.26
N ARG A 129 -17.14 -15.97 3.12
CA ARG A 129 -16.65 -17.35 2.87
C ARG A 129 -16.53 -18.16 4.17
N ILE A 130 -16.65 -19.48 4.04
CA ILE A 130 -16.43 -20.46 5.09
C ILE A 130 -15.32 -21.44 4.63
N PRO A 131 -14.22 -21.61 5.38
CA PRO A 131 -13.85 -20.87 6.58
C PRO A 131 -13.57 -19.39 6.28
N ALA A 132 -13.76 -18.53 7.29
CA ALA A 132 -13.50 -17.10 7.20
C ALA A 132 -12.03 -16.81 6.86
N LEU A 133 -11.79 -15.68 6.18
CA LEU A 133 -10.42 -15.23 5.89
C LEU A 133 -9.68 -14.90 7.19
N ALA A 134 -8.40 -15.25 7.25
CA ALA A 134 -7.52 -14.81 8.33
C ALA A 134 -7.49 -13.28 8.43
N VAL A 135 -7.40 -12.75 9.67
CA VAL A 135 -7.41 -11.30 9.94
C VAL A 135 -6.33 -10.57 9.14
N ALA A 136 -5.12 -11.13 9.07
CA ALA A 136 -4.02 -10.54 8.29
C ALA A 136 -4.36 -10.41 6.80
N THR A 137 -5.07 -11.41 6.23
CA THR A 137 -5.53 -11.39 4.84
C THR A 137 -6.57 -10.30 4.59
N ILE A 138 -7.54 -10.14 5.49
CA ILE A 138 -8.56 -9.07 5.40
C ILE A 138 -7.88 -7.71 5.42
N ARG A 139 -6.99 -7.46 6.39
CA ARG A 139 -6.25 -6.20 6.48
C ARG A 139 -5.42 -5.93 5.24
N LYS A 140 -4.79 -6.96 4.67
CA LYS A 140 -4.01 -6.82 3.43
C LYS A 140 -4.88 -6.44 2.24
N LYS A 141 -6.07 -7.02 2.13
CA LYS A 141 -7.04 -6.66 1.07
C LYS A 141 -7.49 -5.21 1.22
N CYS A 142 -7.89 -4.77 2.42
CA CYS A 142 -8.21 -3.38 2.70
C CYS A 142 -7.01 -2.44 2.40
N GLN A 143 -5.77 -2.84 2.74
CA GLN A 143 -4.57 -2.06 2.45
C GLN A 143 -4.36 -1.82 0.95
N ARG A 144 -4.68 -2.82 0.12
CA ARG A 144 -4.51 -2.77 -1.33
C ARG A 144 -5.57 -1.89 -1.98
N VAL A 145 -6.81 -1.96 -1.51
CA VAL A 145 -7.90 -1.04 -1.94
C VAL A 145 -7.58 0.39 -1.51
N LYS A 146 -7.13 0.59 -0.27
CA LYS A 146 -6.68 1.90 0.25
C LYS A 146 -5.68 2.59 -0.67
N GLN A 147 -4.78 1.85 -1.33
CA GLN A 147 -3.79 2.42 -2.26
C GLN A 147 -4.43 3.10 -3.49
N VAL A 148 -5.56 2.58 -3.99
CA VAL A 148 -6.28 3.21 -5.11
C VAL A 148 -6.87 4.55 -4.66
N PHE A 149 -7.49 4.59 -3.47
CA PHE A 149 -8.01 5.84 -2.90
C PHE A 149 -6.89 6.83 -2.53
N SER A 150 -5.74 6.36 -2.05
CA SER A 150 -4.58 7.21 -1.78
C SER A 150 -3.97 7.77 -3.06
N TRP A 151 -3.97 7.00 -4.14
CA TRP A 151 -3.62 7.49 -5.47
C TRP A 151 -4.60 8.58 -5.90
N ALA A 152 -5.91 8.32 -5.79
CA ALA A 152 -6.93 9.29 -6.17
C ALA A 152 -6.86 10.60 -5.36
N GLN A 153 -6.56 10.50 -4.06
CA GLN A 153 -6.31 11.65 -3.19
C GLN A 153 -5.08 12.46 -3.65
N ARG A 154 -3.99 11.80 -4.04
CA ARG A 154 -2.79 12.46 -4.58
C ARG A 154 -3.07 13.24 -5.87
N TYR A 155 -3.97 12.73 -6.69
CA TYR A 155 -4.44 13.37 -7.92
C TYR A 155 -5.64 14.32 -7.71
N GLN A 156 -6.02 14.56 -6.45
CA GLN A 156 -7.10 15.48 -6.06
C GLN A 156 -8.49 15.12 -6.60
N TYR A 157 -8.74 13.83 -6.89
CA TYR A 157 -10.08 13.32 -7.23
C TYR A 157 -11.00 13.21 -6.00
N LEU A 158 -10.42 13.23 -4.80
CA LEU A 158 -11.12 13.18 -3.52
C LEU A 158 -10.27 13.84 -2.44
N GLU A 159 -10.91 14.40 -1.42
CA GLU A 159 -10.24 15.10 -0.33
C GLU A 159 -9.67 14.13 0.72
N ASN A 160 -10.46 13.14 1.13
CA ASN A 160 -10.15 12.25 2.25
C ASN A 160 -10.32 10.78 1.86
N ASN A 161 -9.34 9.94 2.18
CA ASN A 161 -9.40 8.51 1.86
C ASN A 161 -10.35 7.78 2.82
N PRO A 162 -11.42 7.09 2.34
CA PRO A 162 -12.39 6.41 3.19
C PRO A 162 -11.79 5.24 3.99
N PHE A 163 -10.64 4.71 3.57
CA PHE A 163 -9.94 3.61 4.24
C PHE A 163 -8.96 4.08 5.33
N ASP A 164 -8.90 5.36 5.67
CA ASP A 164 -7.92 5.85 6.65
C ASP A 164 -8.08 5.28 8.05
N GLU A 165 -9.32 5.04 8.48
CA GLU A 165 -9.64 4.46 9.79
C GLU A 165 -9.73 2.92 9.77
N VAL A 166 -9.65 2.31 8.59
CA VAL A 166 -9.63 0.84 8.47
C VAL A 166 -8.24 0.32 8.84
N ARG A 167 -8.21 -0.65 9.77
CA ARG A 167 -6.95 -1.29 10.17
C ARG A 167 -6.38 -2.07 8.98
N THR A 168 -5.25 -1.62 8.45
CA THR A 168 -4.59 -2.21 7.26
C THR A 168 -3.21 -2.78 7.53
N ALA A 169 -2.67 -2.57 8.74
CA ALA A 169 -1.37 -3.12 9.14
C ALA A 169 -1.39 -4.65 9.22
N SER A 170 -0.35 -5.28 8.67
CA SER A 170 -0.15 -6.73 8.75
C SER A 170 -0.05 -7.17 10.21
N VAL A 171 -0.70 -8.30 10.54
CA VAL A 171 -0.60 -8.91 11.87
C VAL A 171 0.13 -10.24 11.73
N PRO A 172 1.25 -10.44 12.43
CA PRO A 172 1.89 -11.75 12.46
C PRO A 172 0.98 -12.74 13.20
N ASN A 173 0.68 -13.88 12.58
CA ASN A 173 -0.01 -14.97 13.26
C ASN A 173 1.01 -15.86 13.97
N LYS A 174 1.52 -15.40 15.13
CA LYS A 174 2.57 -16.13 15.85
C LYS A 174 2.12 -17.53 16.32
N ALA A 175 0.83 -17.71 16.58
CA ALA A 175 0.25 -18.98 17.00
C ALA A 175 0.35 -20.08 15.94
N GLY A 176 0.61 -19.72 14.67
CA GLY A 176 0.77 -20.69 13.58
C GLY A 176 2.22 -21.15 13.35
N TYR A 177 3.21 -20.61 14.08
CA TYR A 177 4.58 -21.12 13.96
C TYR A 177 4.72 -22.40 14.78
N VAL A 178 5.31 -23.40 14.15
CA VAL A 178 5.71 -24.65 14.79
C VAL A 178 7.22 -24.69 14.77
N GLU A 179 7.83 -24.85 15.95
CA GLU A 179 9.25 -25.16 16.06
C GLU A 179 9.43 -26.64 15.69
N VAL A 180 10.33 -26.89 14.75
CA VAL A 180 10.62 -28.24 14.26
C VAL A 180 12.01 -28.61 14.76
N PRO A 181 12.16 -29.70 15.55
CA PRO A 181 13.47 -30.13 16.04
C PRO A 181 14.43 -30.47 14.89
N SER A 182 15.74 -30.25 15.10
CA SER A 182 16.75 -30.53 14.07
C SER A 182 16.80 -32.01 13.72
N GLU A 183 16.60 -32.92 14.69
CA GLU A 183 16.55 -34.36 14.41
C GLU A 183 15.46 -34.73 13.40
N THR A 184 14.31 -34.04 13.45
CA THR A 184 13.22 -34.27 12.50
C THR A 184 13.60 -33.83 11.10
N ILE A 185 14.36 -32.73 10.98
CA ILE A 185 14.86 -32.25 9.68
C ILE A 185 15.91 -33.20 9.11
N HIS A 186 16.84 -33.70 9.93
CA HIS A 186 17.83 -34.68 9.50
C HIS A 186 17.18 -35.99 9.02
N ASP A 187 16.16 -36.48 9.74
CA ASP A 187 15.39 -37.67 9.34
C ASP A 187 14.67 -37.48 7.99
N ILE A 188 14.14 -36.29 7.74
CA ILE A 188 13.54 -35.94 6.44
C ILE A 188 14.62 -35.93 5.36
N LEU A 189 15.74 -35.23 5.59
CA LEU A 189 16.83 -35.13 4.61
C LEU A 189 17.40 -36.51 4.22
N GLY A 190 17.48 -37.45 5.17
CA GLY A 190 17.89 -38.83 4.91
C GLY A 190 16.95 -39.61 3.98
N LYS A 191 15.69 -39.18 3.84
CA LYS A 191 14.67 -39.78 2.95
C LYS A 191 14.51 -39.08 1.61
N VAL A 192 15.09 -37.88 1.44
CA VAL A 192 14.98 -37.12 0.18
C VAL A 192 15.97 -37.69 -0.83
N GLU A 193 15.49 -38.36 -1.88
CA GLU A 193 16.37 -38.99 -2.89
C GLU A 193 17.04 -37.97 -3.85
N CYS A 194 16.31 -36.92 -4.23
CA CYS A 194 16.83 -35.88 -5.14
C CYS A 194 17.83 -34.98 -4.43
N ALA A 195 19.08 -34.97 -4.90
CA ALA A 195 20.18 -34.17 -4.33
C ALA A 195 19.85 -32.67 -4.27
N ASP A 196 19.34 -32.10 -5.36
CA ASP A 196 18.97 -30.67 -5.42
C ASP A 196 17.88 -30.31 -4.41
N THR A 197 16.88 -31.18 -4.26
CA THR A 197 15.79 -30.98 -3.29
C THR A 197 16.32 -31.05 -1.87
N ARG A 198 17.25 -31.99 -1.60
CA ARG A 198 17.90 -32.13 -0.30
C ARG A 198 18.71 -30.87 0.04
N MET A 199 19.50 -30.38 -0.91
CA MET A 199 20.29 -29.15 -0.80
C MET A 199 19.41 -27.90 -0.62
N VAL A 200 18.29 -27.77 -1.34
CA VAL A 200 17.37 -26.65 -1.12
C VAL A 200 16.79 -26.69 0.29
N LEU A 201 16.47 -27.89 0.81
CA LEU A 201 15.89 -28.05 2.14
C LEU A 201 16.91 -27.74 3.24
N ASP A 202 18.13 -28.26 3.15
CA ASP A 202 19.17 -27.99 4.16
C ASP A 202 19.60 -26.51 4.18
N LEU A 203 19.75 -25.85 3.03
CA LEU A 203 20.04 -24.41 2.94
C LEU A 203 18.91 -23.58 3.58
N CYS A 204 17.65 -23.95 3.38
CA CYS A 204 16.52 -23.25 3.99
C CYS A 204 16.45 -23.48 5.51
N ARG A 205 16.78 -24.68 5.99
CA ARG A 205 16.61 -25.05 7.40
C ARG A 205 17.80 -24.69 8.27
N PHE A 206 19.01 -24.93 7.77
CA PHE A 206 20.26 -24.72 8.50
C PHE A 206 21.05 -23.52 7.98
N GLY A 207 20.92 -23.17 6.70
CA GLY A 207 21.61 -22.02 6.10
C GLY A 207 20.88 -20.67 6.22
N GLY A 208 19.65 -20.67 6.75
CA GLY A 208 18.85 -19.44 6.87
C GLY A 208 18.42 -18.84 5.52
N PHE A 209 18.35 -19.66 4.47
CA PHE A 209 17.85 -19.24 3.16
C PHE A 209 16.33 -19.10 3.20
N ARG A 210 15.82 -18.09 2.49
CA ARG A 210 14.46 -18.14 1.99
C ARG A 210 14.45 -19.10 0.80
N TYR A 211 13.37 -19.83 0.62
CA TYR A 211 13.20 -20.74 -0.52
C TYR A 211 13.54 -20.10 -1.86
N ASN A 212 13.13 -18.85 -2.10
CA ASN A 212 13.39 -18.16 -3.36
C ASN A 212 14.85 -17.66 -3.53
N GLU A 213 15.68 -17.75 -2.49
CA GLU A 213 17.10 -17.36 -2.56
C GLU A 213 17.96 -18.51 -3.09
N THR A 214 17.52 -19.77 -2.95
CA THR A 214 18.23 -20.93 -3.50
C THR A 214 18.27 -20.91 -5.03
N ALA A 215 17.34 -20.22 -5.69
CA ALA A 215 17.29 -20.07 -7.14
C ALA A 215 18.04 -18.84 -7.69
N VAL A 216 18.63 -18.01 -6.82
CA VAL A 216 19.31 -16.75 -7.21
C VAL A 216 20.81 -16.80 -6.90
N ASN A 217 21.21 -17.74 -6.05
CA ASN A 217 22.60 -17.93 -5.66
C ASN A 217 23.18 -19.11 -6.44
N THR A 218 24.43 -18.94 -6.88
CA THR A 218 25.24 -20.03 -7.44
C THR A 218 26.17 -20.57 -6.36
N TRP A 219 26.70 -21.78 -6.57
CA TRP A 219 27.64 -22.37 -5.61
C TRP A 219 28.87 -21.49 -5.41
N GLU A 220 29.48 -21.05 -6.51
CA GLU A 220 30.77 -20.36 -6.54
C GLU A 220 30.72 -18.98 -5.87
N ASP A 221 29.60 -18.27 -6.03
CA ASP A 221 29.43 -16.94 -5.43
C ASP A 221 29.01 -17.00 -3.96
N CYS A 222 28.38 -18.11 -3.56
CA CYS A 222 27.68 -18.20 -2.30
C CYS A 222 28.42 -19.02 -1.25
N VAL A 223 29.12 -20.10 -1.61
CA VAL A 223 29.61 -21.10 -0.65
C VAL A 223 31.12 -21.03 -0.50
N ASP A 224 31.61 -20.66 0.68
CA ASP A 224 33.01 -20.77 1.08
C ASP A 224 33.17 -21.84 2.16
N LEU A 225 33.47 -23.07 1.73
CA LEU A 225 33.69 -24.20 2.64
C LEU A 225 34.95 -24.04 3.49
N VAL A 226 35.99 -23.38 2.97
CA VAL A 226 37.28 -23.22 3.66
C VAL A 226 37.19 -22.14 4.72
N GLY A 227 36.65 -20.98 4.37
CA GLY A 227 36.38 -19.90 5.31
C GLY A 227 35.16 -20.16 6.20
N GLY A 228 34.34 -21.16 5.89
CA GLY A 228 33.17 -21.54 6.67
C GLY A 228 32.08 -20.47 6.64
N THR A 229 31.83 -19.85 5.48
CA THR A 229 30.85 -18.78 5.32
C THR A 229 29.98 -18.96 4.09
N LEU A 230 28.82 -18.29 4.12
CA LEU A 230 27.86 -18.22 3.02
C LEU A 230 27.58 -16.75 2.70
N LYS A 231 27.74 -16.37 1.43
CA LYS A 231 27.38 -15.04 0.91
C LYS A 231 26.08 -15.09 0.13
N ILE A 232 24.97 -14.78 0.81
CA ILE A 232 23.62 -14.98 0.30
C ILE A 232 23.10 -13.72 -0.39
N LYS A 233 22.92 -13.78 -1.70
CA LYS A 233 22.22 -12.78 -2.53
C LYS A 233 20.70 -12.91 -2.37
N SER A 234 20.00 -11.77 -2.36
CA SER A 234 18.55 -11.70 -2.20
C SER A 234 17.94 -10.60 -3.06
N ASN A 235 16.75 -10.86 -3.60
CA ASN A 235 15.92 -9.86 -4.31
C ASN A 235 15.17 -8.92 -3.35
N LYS A 236 15.68 -8.78 -2.13
CA LYS A 236 15.14 -8.03 -0.98
C LYS A 236 16.26 -7.20 -0.35
N THR A 237 15.93 -6.33 0.60
CA THR A 237 16.92 -5.50 1.30
C THR A 237 17.30 -6.13 2.65
N PRO A 238 18.60 -6.22 3.01
CA PRO A 238 19.76 -5.93 2.16
C PRO A 238 19.91 -6.95 1.01
N PRO A 239 20.45 -6.54 -0.15
CA PRO A 239 20.55 -7.39 -1.35
C PRO A 239 21.57 -8.52 -1.21
N VAL A 240 22.50 -8.41 -0.26
CA VAL A 240 23.47 -9.44 0.07
C VAL A 240 23.61 -9.48 1.59
N ARG A 241 23.78 -10.68 2.15
CA ARG A 241 24.11 -10.89 3.56
C ARG A 241 25.11 -12.02 3.70
N ASP A 242 25.99 -11.93 4.70
CA ASP A 242 26.87 -13.02 5.08
C ASP A 242 26.21 -13.86 6.19
N SER A 243 26.43 -15.17 6.16
CA SER A 243 26.02 -16.12 7.19
C SER A 243 27.16 -17.09 7.48
N PRO A 244 27.39 -17.50 8.73
CA PRO A 244 28.27 -18.62 9.03
C PRO A 244 27.78 -19.90 8.35
N LEU A 245 28.71 -20.77 7.96
CA LEU A 245 28.41 -22.15 7.58
C LEU A 245 28.22 -22.96 8.87
N PHE A 246 26.96 -23.20 9.23
CA PHE A 246 26.63 -23.93 10.46
C PHE A 246 27.02 -25.41 10.37
N ALA A 247 27.33 -26.01 11.53
CA ALA A 247 27.79 -27.40 11.63
C ALA A 247 26.77 -28.39 11.05
N ASP A 248 25.47 -28.16 11.23
CA ASP A 248 24.42 -29.05 10.71
C ASP A 248 24.26 -28.96 9.19
N LEU A 249 24.69 -27.87 8.56
CA LEU A 249 24.63 -27.69 7.11
C LEU A 249 25.87 -28.28 6.40
N ARG A 250 27.04 -28.15 7.03
CA ARG A 250 28.32 -28.47 6.41
C ARG A 250 28.42 -29.90 5.83
N PRO A 251 27.98 -30.98 6.52
CA PRO A 251 28.04 -32.33 5.98
C PRO A 251 27.26 -32.49 4.67
N TYR A 252 26.14 -31.76 4.52
CA TYR A 252 25.33 -31.83 3.32
C TYR A 252 26.00 -31.13 2.14
N LEU A 253 26.62 -29.97 2.36
CA LEU A 253 27.36 -29.27 1.31
C LEU A 253 28.64 -30.05 0.91
N GLU A 254 29.36 -30.62 1.87
CA GLU A 254 30.56 -31.41 1.58
C GLU A 254 30.23 -32.70 0.80
N ALA A 255 29.05 -33.27 1.00
CA ALA A 255 28.56 -34.43 0.25
C ALA A 255 28.21 -34.13 -1.22
N VAL A 256 28.06 -32.86 -1.62
CA VAL A 256 27.84 -32.50 -3.03
C VAL A 256 29.13 -32.76 -3.82
N PRO A 257 29.10 -33.61 -4.86
CA PRO A 257 30.28 -33.89 -5.69
C PRO A 257 30.85 -32.63 -6.32
N GLU A 258 32.18 -32.51 -6.42
CA GLU A 258 32.83 -31.32 -7.00
C GLU A 258 32.34 -31.01 -8.43
N SER A 259 32.04 -32.03 -9.22
CA SER A 259 31.49 -31.88 -10.57
C SER A 259 30.08 -31.27 -10.63
N GLN A 260 29.38 -31.20 -9.50
CA GLN A 260 28.03 -30.63 -9.35
C GLN A 260 28.03 -29.30 -8.59
N ARG A 261 29.20 -28.83 -8.14
CA ARG A 261 29.37 -27.56 -7.42
C ARG A 261 29.42 -26.38 -8.38
N SER A 262 28.36 -26.20 -9.15
CA SER A 262 28.18 -25.12 -10.11
C SER A 262 26.76 -24.58 -10.06
N GLY A 263 26.58 -23.27 -10.26
CA GLY A 263 25.25 -22.65 -10.37
C GLY A 263 24.74 -22.42 -11.78
#